data_AF-A0A3L7SYD5-F1
#
_entry.id   AF-A0A3L7SYD5-F1
#
_cell.length_a   1.000
_cell.length_b   1.000
_cell.length_c   1.000
_cell.angle_alpha   90.00
_cell.angle_beta   90.00
_cell.angle_gamma   90.00
#
_symmetry.space_group_name_H-M   'P 1'
#
loop_
_entity.id
_entity.type
_entity.pdbx_description
1 polymer ?
#
loop_
_entity_poly.entity_id
_entity_poly.type
_entity_poly.pdbx_seq_one_letter_code
_entity_poly.pdbx_strand_id
1 'polypeptide(L)'
;MQRTDHRSPTRGFTIVELLVVVSIIALLIALLLPAVQKGRDKALISQSVANLKNLAAANGVYEGDWGDRQFTTIPDDVGIVNGNCSTYLSQIACPPQQFLGWDGSAMWGYFLGSSGKCSRYGWPEACYNWIVYIPFQFGTAGNPGGGNAFGSFRMLGVKSFHDYVNGRFYDTTFYAPKDVVPYSNISKYFTHPSEFTFSAATGDYEDSSYCFSPAAMWDPKVLGRNTATLNGSGFTDPNTLPSGYRSPPVSRCKYPSLKTRMIEHNWLQNAPDQLVNPNFIGNKTPWYFNHGFNSAPASLFFDGHIELVGCQRSMQADQRVAPSNGSVWSKNTPLGTSGYFGNQSYDFLVKTSFHILTTDGIEGRDVLGAEG
;
A
#
# COMPACT_ATOMS: atom_id res chain seq x y z
N MET A 1 -55.29 62.47 38.21
CA MET A 1 -54.27 61.84 37.35
C MET A 1 -53.99 60.43 37.86
N GLN A 2 -54.59 59.40 37.24
CA GLN A 2 -54.33 57.99 37.55
C GLN A 2 -53.32 57.46 36.52
N ARG A 3 -52.13 57.02 36.98
CA ARG A 3 -51.15 56.30 36.16
C ARG A 3 -51.54 54.82 36.17
N THR A 4 -51.95 54.29 35.03
CA THR A 4 -52.17 52.85 34.83
C THR A 4 -50.82 52.19 34.55
N ASP A 5 -50.34 51.40 35.50
CA ASP A 5 -49.06 50.68 35.43
C ASP A 5 -49.28 49.36 34.66
N HIS A 6 -49.00 49.36 33.35
CA HIS A 6 -49.04 48.16 32.52
C HIS A 6 -47.81 47.29 32.81
N ARG A 7 -47.90 46.42 33.82
CA ARG A 7 -46.95 45.30 33.96
C ARG A 7 -47.16 44.33 32.80
N SER A 8 -46.27 44.38 31.82
CA SER A 8 -46.15 43.33 30.79
C SER A 8 -45.94 41.98 31.49
N PRO A 9 -46.77 40.96 31.22
CA PRO A 9 -46.63 39.66 31.86
C PRO A 9 -45.28 39.06 31.46
N THR A 10 -44.37 38.89 32.41
CA THR A 10 -43.15 38.13 32.22
C THR A 10 -43.54 36.67 32.05
N ARG A 11 -43.50 36.17 30.80
CA ARG A 11 -43.71 34.74 30.51
C ARG A 11 -42.57 33.95 31.15
N GLY A 12 -42.87 33.18 32.19
CA GLY A 12 -41.92 32.23 32.78
C GLY A 12 -41.71 31.05 31.85
N PHE A 13 -40.45 30.68 31.60
CA PHE A 13 -40.09 29.51 30.81
C PHE A 13 -40.21 28.26 31.69
N THR A 14 -41.03 27.30 31.28
CA THR A 14 -41.26 26.07 32.05
C THR A 14 -40.18 25.03 31.75
N ILE A 15 -39.90 24.16 32.74
CA ILE A 15 -38.96 23.04 32.57
C ILE A 15 -39.42 22.11 31.43
N VAL A 16 -40.74 21.96 31.23
CA VAL A 16 -41.31 21.12 30.16
C VAL A 16 -40.99 21.68 28.78
N GLU A 17 -41.12 23.00 28.58
CA GLU A 17 -40.76 23.65 27.31
C GLU A 17 -39.27 23.48 27.01
N LEU A 18 -38.40 23.62 28.02
CA LEU A 18 -36.97 23.33 27.86
C LEU A 18 -36.72 21.88 27.44
N LEU A 19 -37.38 20.93 28.12
CA LEU A 19 -37.18 19.50 27.90
C LEU A 19 -37.59 19.06 26.50
N VAL A 20 -38.71 19.58 25.99
CA VAL A 20 -39.18 19.30 24.62
C VAL A 20 -38.20 19.87 23.58
N VAL A 21 -37.66 21.05 23.81
CA VAL A 21 -36.69 21.65 22.87
C VAL A 21 -35.39 20.83 22.82
N VAL A 22 -34.85 20.45 23.99
CA VAL A 22 -33.62 19.64 24.06
C VAL A 22 -33.85 18.25 23.45
N SER A 23 -35.03 17.64 23.65
CA SER A 23 -35.34 16.34 23.06
C SER A 23 -35.44 16.38 21.53
N ILE A 24 -36.02 17.44 20.97
CA ILE A 24 -36.07 17.66 19.51
C ILE A 24 -34.66 17.88 18.96
N ILE A 25 -33.83 18.72 19.60
CA ILE A 25 -32.44 18.94 19.18
C ILE A 25 -31.64 17.64 19.22
N ALA A 26 -31.77 16.85 20.29
CA ALA A 26 -31.10 15.56 20.42
C ALA A 26 -31.49 14.59 19.30
N LEU A 27 -32.79 14.51 18.96
CA LEU A 27 -33.27 13.69 17.85
C LEU A 27 -32.69 14.15 16.50
N LEU A 28 -32.69 15.46 16.24
CA LEU A 28 -32.15 16.02 14.99
C LEU A 28 -30.66 15.72 14.86
N ILE A 29 -29.87 15.90 15.93
CA ILE A 29 -28.44 15.58 15.93
C ILE A 29 -28.21 14.08 15.70
N ALA A 30 -28.99 13.22 16.34
CA ALA A 30 -28.89 11.77 16.18
C ALA A 30 -29.09 11.31 14.72
N LEU A 31 -29.98 11.99 13.97
CA LEU A 31 -30.20 11.71 12.56
C LEU A 31 -29.14 12.34 11.64
N LEU A 32 -28.57 13.48 12.02
CA LEU A 32 -27.57 14.20 11.23
C LEU A 32 -26.16 13.60 11.32
N LEU A 33 -25.75 13.11 12.49
CA LEU A 33 -24.39 12.58 12.72
C LEU A 33 -23.99 11.47 11.72
N PRO A 34 -24.81 10.42 11.49
CA PRO A 34 -24.46 9.37 10.53
C PRO A 34 -24.35 9.88 9.09
N ALA A 35 -25.18 10.86 8.71
CA ALA A 35 -25.17 11.44 7.37
C ALA A 35 -23.89 12.26 7.13
N VAL A 36 -23.46 13.05 8.11
CA VAL A 36 -22.22 13.84 8.04
C VAL A 36 -21.00 12.92 7.97
N GLN A 37 -20.96 11.84 8.77
CA GLN A 37 -19.88 10.85 8.73
C GLN A 37 -19.75 10.22 7.34
N LYS A 38 -20.85 9.71 6.78
CA LYS A 38 -20.88 9.14 5.42
C LYS A 38 -20.45 10.16 4.36
N GLY A 39 -20.84 11.43 4.51
CA GLY A 39 -20.42 12.51 3.61
C GLY A 39 -18.92 12.75 3.65
N ARG A 40 -18.32 12.80 4.85
CA ARG A 40 -16.87 12.92 5.03
C ARG A 40 -16.13 11.72 4.43
N ASP A 41 -16.59 10.50 4.67
CA ASP A 41 -15.95 9.30 4.13
C ASP A 41 -15.92 9.29 2.61
N LYS A 42 -17.00 9.74 1.96
CA LYS A 42 -17.05 9.90 0.50
C LYS A 42 -16.08 10.96 0.00
N ALA A 43 -15.94 12.08 0.70
CA ALA A 43 -14.98 13.12 0.35
C ALA A 43 -13.53 12.60 0.45
N LEU A 44 -13.20 11.86 1.51
CA LEU A 44 -11.89 11.24 1.69
C LEU A 44 -11.59 10.21 0.58
N ILE A 45 -12.57 9.39 0.19
CA ILE A 45 -12.44 8.48 -0.96
C ILE A 45 -12.19 9.26 -2.26
N SER A 46 -12.95 10.34 -2.49
CA SER A 46 -12.76 11.17 -3.68
C SER A 46 -11.35 11.78 -3.74
N GLN A 47 -10.79 12.15 -2.59
CA GLN A 47 -9.40 12.61 -2.50
C GLN A 47 -8.40 11.48 -2.75
N SER A 48 -8.62 10.27 -2.21
CA SER A 48 -7.79 9.09 -2.56
C SER A 48 -7.78 8.80 -4.06
N VAL A 49 -8.95 8.89 -4.71
CA VAL A 49 -9.06 8.71 -6.17
C VAL A 49 -8.30 9.80 -6.93
N ALA A 50 -8.35 11.05 -6.48
CA ALA A 50 -7.58 12.13 -7.08
C ALA A 50 -6.06 11.90 -6.94
N ASN A 51 -5.60 11.48 -5.75
CA ASN A 51 -4.20 11.10 -5.52
C ASN A 51 -3.77 9.95 -6.44
N LEU A 52 -4.58 8.90 -6.60
CA LEU A 52 -4.27 7.80 -7.52
C LEU A 52 -4.21 8.24 -8.98
N LYS A 53 -5.03 9.20 -9.43
CA LYS A 53 -4.92 9.77 -10.80
C LYS A 53 -3.61 10.51 -11.00
N ASN A 54 -3.21 11.29 -10.00
CA ASN A 54 -1.94 12.01 -9.98
C ASN A 54 -0.75 11.03 -10.07
N LEU A 55 -0.79 9.96 -9.28
CA LEU A 55 0.20 8.89 -9.32
C LEU A 55 0.17 8.11 -10.63
N ALA A 56 -1.01 7.89 -11.24
CA ALA A 56 -1.14 7.26 -12.55
C ALA A 56 -0.47 8.09 -13.66
N ALA A 57 -0.61 9.42 -13.63
CA ALA A 57 0.05 10.31 -14.57
C ALA A 57 1.58 10.25 -14.45
N ALA A 58 2.11 10.32 -13.22
CA ALA A 58 3.55 10.21 -12.97
C ALA A 58 4.10 8.85 -13.41
N ASN A 59 3.32 7.79 -13.20
CA ASN A 59 3.61 6.46 -13.70
C ASN A 59 3.71 6.38 -15.23
N GLY A 60 2.79 7.04 -15.96
CA GLY A 60 2.82 7.09 -17.41
C GLY A 60 4.05 7.82 -17.97
N VAL A 61 4.51 8.88 -17.27
CA VAL A 61 5.78 9.55 -17.61
C VAL A 61 6.95 8.59 -17.43
N TYR A 62 7.03 7.91 -16.28
CA TYR A 62 8.08 6.94 -16.03
C TYR A 62 8.07 5.78 -17.04
N GLU A 63 6.89 5.27 -17.41
CA GLU A 63 6.77 4.24 -18.45
C GLU A 63 7.40 4.68 -19.77
N GLY A 64 7.14 5.91 -20.20
CA GLY A 64 7.72 6.47 -21.42
C GLY A 64 9.26 6.51 -21.38
N ASP A 65 9.82 6.89 -20.23
CA ASP A 65 11.27 7.01 -20.05
C ASP A 65 11.95 5.66 -19.78
N TRP A 66 11.22 4.69 -19.22
CA TRP A 66 11.76 3.40 -18.75
C TRP A 66 11.34 2.21 -19.62
N GLY A 67 11.05 2.46 -20.90
CA GLY A 67 10.82 1.40 -21.88
C GLY A 67 9.54 0.61 -21.64
N ASP A 68 8.44 1.33 -21.38
CA ASP A 68 7.10 0.81 -21.12
C ASP A 68 7.03 -0.04 -19.85
N ARG A 69 7.68 0.35 -18.74
CA ARG A 69 7.72 -0.47 -17.52
C ARG A 69 7.18 0.24 -16.30
N GLN A 70 6.61 -0.54 -15.38
CA GLN A 70 6.26 -0.02 -14.06
C GLN A 70 7.53 0.41 -13.32
N PHE A 71 7.37 1.44 -12.50
CA PHE A 71 8.41 1.84 -11.57
C PHE A 71 8.94 0.68 -10.72
N THR A 72 10.26 0.50 -10.73
CA THR A 72 11.00 -0.42 -9.86
C THR A 72 12.34 0.19 -9.46
N THR A 73 12.73 0.03 -8.20
CA THR A 73 14.09 0.36 -7.70
C THR A 73 15.08 -0.78 -7.91
N ILE A 74 14.64 -1.88 -8.52
CA ILE A 74 15.45 -3.07 -8.78
C ILE A 74 16.15 -2.89 -10.13
N PRO A 75 17.50 -2.85 -10.17
CA PRO A 75 18.23 -2.86 -11.43
C PRO A 75 18.03 -4.18 -12.18
N ASP A 76 17.82 -4.11 -13.49
CA ASP A 76 17.65 -5.30 -14.35
C ASP A 76 18.81 -6.30 -14.25
N ASP A 77 20.03 -5.79 -14.03
CA ASP A 77 21.28 -6.56 -13.99
C ASP A 77 21.63 -7.09 -12.60
N VAL A 78 20.78 -6.83 -11.59
CA VAL A 78 21.01 -7.32 -10.23
C VAL A 78 20.98 -8.86 -10.14
N GLY A 79 20.29 -9.50 -11.08
CA GLY A 79 20.28 -10.96 -11.21
C GLY A 79 21.65 -11.58 -11.48
N ILE A 80 22.62 -10.83 -12.04
CA ILE A 80 23.99 -11.31 -12.30
C ILE A 80 24.69 -11.69 -10.99
N VAL A 81 24.35 -11.00 -9.89
CA VAL A 81 24.96 -11.19 -8.57
C VAL A 81 23.95 -11.75 -7.56
N ASN A 82 22.87 -12.38 -8.04
CA ASN A 82 21.82 -12.96 -7.21
C ASN A 82 21.26 -11.98 -6.16
N GLY A 83 21.02 -10.73 -6.57
CA GLY A 83 20.48 -9.72 -5.67
C GLY A 83 21.48 -9.16 -4.63
N ASN A 84 22.72 -9.65 -4.56
CA ASN A 84 23.64 -9.26 -3.48
C ASN A 84 24.14 -7.81 -3.62
N CYS A 85 23.82 -6.96 -2.64
CA CYS A 85 24.20 -5.53 -2.62
C CYS A 85 25.73 -5.32 -2.68
N SER A 86 26.47 -5.99 -1.80
CA SER A 86 27.93 -5.79 -1.68
C SER A 86 28.67 -6.19 -2.97
N THR A 87 28.26 -7.30 -3.58
CA THR A 87 28.81 -7.75 -4.87
C THR A 87 28.39 -6.81 -6.01
N TYR A 88 27.13 -6.35 -6.03
CA TYR A 88 26.65 -5.42 -7.04
C TYR A 88 27.47 -4.11 -7.05
N LEU A 89 27.67 -3.49 -5.88
CA LEU A 89 28.40 -2.23 -5.74
C LEU A 89 29.89 -2.36 -6.05
N SER A 90 30.49 -3.53 -5.82
CA SER A 90 31.92 -3.75 -6.11
C SER A 90 32.16 -4.10 -7.57
N GLN A 91 31.27 -4.85 -8.22
CA GLN A 91 31.52 -5.43 -9.54
C GLN A 91 30.72 -4.76 -10.66
N ILE A 92 29.46 -4.42 -10.42
CA ILE A 92 28.51 -4.04 -11.47
C ILE A 92 28.43 -2.51 -11.63
N ALA A 93 27.70 -1.82 -10.76
CA ALA A 93 27.40 -0.40 -10.94
C ALA A 93 27.16 0.34 -9.62
N CYS A 94 27.02 1.67 -9.71
CA CYS A 94 26.59 2.51 -8.61
C CYS A 94 25.27 3.21 -8.96
N PRO A 95 24.12 2.77 -8.39
CA PRO A 95 22.83 3.39 -8.68
C PRO A 95 22.72 4.81 -8.11
N PRO A 96 21.76 5.62 -8.57
CA PRO A 96 21.72 7.05 -8.27
C PRO A 96 21.21 7.42 -6.87
N GLN A 97 20.35 6.65 -6.20
CA GLN A 97 19.77 7.06 -4.91
C GLN A 97 19.55 5.93 -3.89
N GLN A 98 19.03 4.77 -4.29
CA GLN A 98 18.71 3.64 -3.40
C GLN A 98 18.87 2.32 -4.16
N PHE A 99 19.16 1.22 -3.46
CA PHE A 99 19.27 -0.12 -4.05
C PHE A 99 18.40 -1.12 -3.29
N LEU A 100 17.68 -1.99 -3.98
CA LEU A 100 17.07 -3.16 -3.34
C LEU A 100 17.98 -4.37 -3.50
N GLY A 101 18.48 -4.91 -2.39
CA GLY A 101 19.33 -6.10 -2.39
C GLY A 101 18.71 -7.27 -1.65
N TRP A 102 19.29 -8.44 -1.82
CA TRP A 102 18.87 -9.72 -1.28
C TRP A 102 19.85 -10.20 -0.21
N ASP A 103 19.33 -10.66 0.93
CA ASP A 103 20.12 -11.21 2.03
C ASP A 103 20.11 -12.75 2.11
N GLY A 104 19.49 -13.42 1.13
CA GLY A 104 19.27 -14.87 1.15
C GLY A 104 17.84 -15.28 1.53
N SER A 105 17.05 -14.37 2.10
CA SER A 105 15.68 -14.65 2.55
C SER A 105 14.67 -13.58 2.18
N ALA A 106 15.05 -12.30 2.17
CA ALA A 106 14.20 -11.15 1.86
C ALA A 106 14.95 -10.09 1.05
N MET A 107 14.20 -9.23 0.36
CA MET A 107 14.74 -8.03 -0.27
C MET A 107 14.63 -6.81 0.63
N TRP A 108 15.66 -5.97 0.65
CA TRP A 108 15.78 -4.80 1.52
C TRP A 108 16.20 -3.57 0.73
N GLY A 109 15.63 -2.41 1.04
CA GLY A 109 16.10 -1.13 0.54
C GLY A 109 17.37 -0.68 1.27
N TYR A 110 18.51 -0.72 0.59
CA TYR A 110 19.79 -0.20 1.07
C TYR A 110 19.95 1.28 0.69
N PHE A 111 20.38 2.08 1.66
CA PHE A 111 21.09 3.31 1.34
C PHE A 111 22.47 2.97 0.76
N LEU A 112 22.88 3.73 -0.25
CA LEU A 112 24.17 3.52 -0.91
C LEU A 112 25.28 4.09 -0.02
N GLY A 113 26.05 3.21 0.61
CA GLY A 113 27.20 3.62 1.41
C GLY A 113 28.43 4.00 0.60
N SER A 114 29.46 4.48 1.29
CA SER A 114 30.70 5.00 0.72
C SER A 114 31.68 3.94 0.18
N SER A 115 31.21 2.76 -0.27
CA SER A 115 32.08 1.67 -0.74
C SER A 115 31.89 1.34 -2.23
N GLY A 116 32.88 0.64 -2.79
CA GLY A 116 32.87 0.19 -4.18
C GLY A 116 32.70 1.37 -5.17
N LYS A 117 31.88 1.17 -6.20
CA LYS A 117 31.58 2.19 -7.21
C LYS A 117 30.76 3.37 -6.65
N CYS A 118 30.27 3.31 -5.41
CA CYS A 118 29.46 4.35 -4.74
C CYS A 118 30.19 5.18 -3.69
N SER A 119 31.52 5.12 -3.64
CA SER A 119 32.36 5.90 -2.69
C SER A 119 32.10 7.41 -2.68
N ARG A 120 31.54 7.97 -3.75
CA ARG A 120 31.22 9.40 -3.89
C ARG A 120 30.07 9.92 -3.01
N TYR A 121 29.20 9.07 -2.46
CA TYR A 121 28.01 9.53 -1.74
C TYR A 121 28.21 9.76 -0.24
N GLY A 122 29.36 9.38 0.34
CA GLY A 122 29.76 9.80 1.69
C GLY A 122 28.94 9.25 2.87
N TRP A 123 28.06 8.28 2.66
CA TRP A 123 27.28 7.65 3.73
C TRP A 123 28.13 6.65 4.54
N PRO A 124 28.08 6.71 5.89
CA PRO A 124 29.05 6.06 6.77
C PRO A 124 29.02 4.52 6.79
N GLU A 125 27.96 3.88 6.31
CA GLU A 125 27.82 2.42 6.34
C GLU A 125 27.41 1.86 4.96
N ALA A 126 28.17 0.89 4.44
CA ALA A 126 27.94 0.27 3.13
C ALA A 126 27.03 -0.96 3.19
N CYS A 127 25.99 -0.98 2.36
CA CYS A 127 25.01 -2.08 2.30
C CYS A 127 24.46 -2.46 3.69
N TYR A 128 24.27 -1.47 4.58
CA TYR A 128 23.63 -1.70 5.87
C TYR A 128 22.12 -1.83 5.70
N ASN A 129 21.55 -2.85 6.34
CA ASN A 129 20.12 -3.14 6.32
C ASN A 129 19.41 -2.13 7.22
N TRP A 130 19.03 -0.98 6.67
CA TRP A 130 17.88 -0.27 7.18
C TRP A 130 16.69 -0.61 6.33
N ILE A 131 15.64 -1.04 6.99
CA ILE A 131 14.37 -1.41 6.40
C ILE A 131 13.64 -0.13 6.00
N VAL A 132 14.18 0.63 5.04
CA VAL A 132 13.43 1.75 4.46
C VAL A 132 12.25 1.18 3.68
N TYR A 133 12.44 0.00 3.10
CA TYR A 133 11.47 -0.66 2.26
C TYR A 133 11.77 -2.18 2.16
N ILE A 134 10.78 -3.05 2.36
CA ILE A 134 10.85 -4.49 2.04
C ILE A 134 9.89 -4.70 0.88
N PRO A 135 10.29 -5.30 -0.25
CA PRO A 135 9.37 -5.51 -1.34
C PRO A 135 8.63 -6.80 -1.35
N PHE A 136 9.37 -7.85 -1.05
CA PHE A 136 8.88 -9.20 -1.08
C PHE A 136 9.92 -10.11 -0.44
N GLN A 137 9.47 -11.03 0.41
CA GLN A 137 10.30 -12.12 0.94
C GLN A 137 9.95 -13.41 0.18
N PHE A 138 10.90 -13.89 -0.64
CA PHE A 138 10.75 -15.13 -1.40
C PHE A 138 11.25 -16.38 -0.62
N GLY A 139 11.78 -16.22 0.61
CA GLY A 139 12.38 -17.29 1.41
C GLY A 139 11.47 -18.04 2.38
N THR A 140 12.03 -19.05 3.07
CA THR A 140 11.36 -19.95 4.04
C THR A 140 11.45 -19.49 5.49
N ALA A 141 12.21 -18.43 5.78
CA ALA A 141 12.36 -17.93 7.14
C ALA A 141 11.02 -17.44 7.68
N GLY A 142 10.62 -17.97 8.84
CA GLY A 142 9.50 -17.43 9.59
C GLY A 142 9.76 -15.96 9.94
N ASN A 143 8.67 -15.18 9.89
CA ASN A 143 8.54 -13.76 10.22
C ASN A 143 9.77 -13.12 10.90
N PRO A 144 10.58 -12.31 10.20
CA PRO A 144 11.58 -11.47 10.83
C PRO A 144 10.88 -10.30 11.54
N GLY A 145 10.30 -10.59 12.72
CA GLY A 145 9.89 -9.61 13.71
C GLY A 145 8.68 -8.73 13.34
N GLY A 146 7.48 -9.17 13.71
CA GLY A 146 6.42 -8.22 14.09
C GLY A 146 6.03 -7.18 13.05
N GLY A 147 5.75 -7.59 11.81
CA GLY A 147 5.17 -6.71 10.77
C GLY A 147 6.08 -6.45 9.57
N ASN A 148 7.37 -6.81 9.63
CA ASN A 148 8.36 -6.45 8.61
C ASN A 148 8.63 -7.55 7.55
N ALA A 149 7.63 -7.98 6.78
CA ALA A 149 7.88 -8.80 5.58
C ALA A 149 6.93 -8.39 4.47
N PHE A 150 7.22 -7.25 3.84
CA PHE A 150 6.27 -6.60 2.95
C PHE A 150 6.27 -7.25 1.56
N GLY A 151 5.08 -7.42 0.97
CA GLY A 151 4.85 -8.00 -0.35
C GLY A 151 4.28 -7.00 -1.35
N SER A 152 4.48 -5.69 -1.19
CA SER A 152 4.01 -4.65 -2.13
C SER A 152 4.97 -3.47 -2.17
N PHE A 153 4.94 -2.70 -3.26
CA PHE A 153 5.91 -1.63 -3.51
C PHE A 153 5.49 -0.23 -3.12
N ARG A 154 6.14 0.33 -2.10
CA ARG A 154 5.84 1.66 -1.57
C ARG A 154 6.75 2.70 -2.19
N MET A 155 6.24 3.91 -2.27
CA MET A 155 6.84 5.04 -2.96
C MET A 155 7.63 5.84 -1.94
N LEU A 156 8.96 5.75 -1.98
CA LEU A 156 9.82 6.60 -1.16
C LEU A 156 10.77 7.38 -2.06
N GLY A 157 10.52 8.69 -2.19
CA GLY A 157 11.50 9.67 -2.68
C GLY A 157 12.26 9.26 -3.94
N VAL A 158 11.56 8.72 -4.94
CA VAL A 158 12.19 8.28 -6.19
C VAL A 158 12.18 9.42 -7.18
N LYS A 159 13.33 9.74 -7.78
CA LYS A 159 13.51 10.81 -8.78
C LYS A 159 12.35 10.96 -9.79
N SER A 160 11.80 9.86 -10.30
CA SER A 160 10.70 9.90 -11.27
C SER A 160 9.36 10.42 -10.71
N PHE A 161 9.09 10.21 -9.43
CA PHE A 161 7.93 10.79 -8.74
C PHE A 161 8.28 12.10 -8.02
N HIS A 162 9.57 12.39 -7.86
CA HIS A 162 10.10 13.57 -7.19
C HIS A 162 9.80 14.85 -7.97
N ASP A 163 9.98 14.83 -9.29
CA ASP A 163 9.67 15.98 -10.16
C ASP A 163 8.16 16.31 -10.13
N TYR A 164 7.32 15.28 -9.98
CA TYR A 164 5.87 15.44 -9.83
C TYR A 164 5.47 16.21 -8.56
N VAL A 165 6.28 16.11 -7.51
CA VAL A 165 6.05 16.79 -6.22
C VAL A 165 7.05 17.93 -5.99
N ASN A 166 7.53 18.57 -7.06
CA ASN A 166 8.46 19.72 -7.00
C ASN A 166 9.73 19.46 -6.17
N GLY A 167 10.25 18.24 -6.21
CA GLY A 167 11.45 17.93 -5.46
C GLY A 167 11.19 17.66 -3.96
N ARG A 168 9.95 17.35 -3.55
CA ARG A 168 9.64 17.03 -2.16
C ARG A 168 9.82 15.56 -1.80
N PHE A 169 10.41 15.27 -0.64
CA PHE A 169 10.52 13.90 -0.11
C PHE A 169 9.17 13.39 0.42
N TYR A 170 8.46 14.21 1.18
CA TYR A 170 7.10 13.94 1.64
C TYR A 170 6.11 14.89 0.95
N ASP A 171 5.03 14.32 0.39
CA ASP A 171 3.92 15.07 -0.18
C ASP A 171 2.60 14.38 0.13
N THR A 172 1.55 15.17 0.35
CA THR A 172 0.18 14.69 0.61
C THR A 172 -0.34 13.69 -0.44
N THR A 173 0.15 13.75 -1.68
CA THR A 173 -0.27 12.87 -2.78
C THR A 173 0.12 11.41 -2.54
N PHE A 174 1.17 11.14 -1.75
CA PHE A 174 1.62 9.78 -1.45
C PHE A 174 0.87 9.11 -0.30
N TYR A 175 0.06 9.88 0.44
CA TYR A 175 -0.61 9.42 1.64
C TYR A 175 -2.13 9.50 1.45
N ALA A 176 -2.80 8.41 1.82
CA ALA A 176 -4.25 8.35 1.74
C ALA A 176 -4.82 9.14 2.91
N PRO A 177 -5.82 10.01 2.68
CA PRO A 177 -6.36 10.87 3.73
C PRO A 177 -7.10 10.09 4.83
N LYS A 178 -7.46 8.83 4.57
CA LYS A 178 -8.02 7.93 5.58
C LYS A 178 -6.95 7.27 6.48
N ASP A 179 -5.68 7.31 6.09
CA ASP A 179 -4.59 6.64 6.80
C ASP A 179 -4.03 7.54 7.91
N VAL A 180 -4.84 7.70 8.96
CA VAL A 180 -4.68 8.77 9.95
C VAL A 180 -3.35 8.68 10.70
N VAL A 181 -2.81 7.48 10.91
CA VAL A 181 -1.58 7.25 11.68
C VAL A 181 -0.34 7.73 10.91
N PRO A 182 0.01 7.18 9.73
CA PRO A 182 1.07 7.72 8.87
C PRO A 182 0.87 9.20 8.58
N TYR A 183 -0.36 9.61 8.23
CA TYR A 183 -0.64 11.00 7.90
C TYR A 183 -0.35 11.95 9.07
N SER A 184 -0.68 11.57 10.31
CA SER A 184 -0.35 12.40 11.48
C SER A 184 1.16 12.51 11.72
N ASN A 185 1.89 11.41 11.52
CA ASN A 185 3.33 11.33 11.78
C ASN A 185 4.16 12.14 10.78
N ILE A 186 3.80 12.13 9.48
CA ILE A 186 4.54 12.90 8.46
C ILE A 186 3.98 14.30 8.16
N SER A 187 2.77 14.64 8.63
CA SER A 187 2.14 15.94 8.30
C SER A 187 3.00 17.14 8.67
N LYS A 188 3.80 17.02 9.74
CA LYS A 188 4.77 18.03 10.19
C LYS A 188 5.88 18.32 9.17
N TYR A 189 6.16 17.39 8.25
CA TYR A 189 7.23 17.52 7.27
C TYR A 189 6.78 18.05 5.91
N PHE A 190 5.46 18.13 5.63
CA PHE A 190 4.94 18.59 4.32
C PHE A 190 5.28 20.04 3.94
N THR A 191 5.71 20.83 4.92
CA THR A 191 6.04 22.25 4.74
C THR A 191 7.43 22.58 5.27
N HIS A 192 8.19 21.59 5.73
CA HIS A 192 9.45 21.79 6.44
C HIS A 192 10.64 21.70 5.46
N PRO A 193 11.64 22.62 5.49
CA PRO A 193 12.78 22.56 4.56
C PRO A 193 13.65 21.30 4.67
N SER A 194 13.81 20.76 5.88
CA SER A 194 14.41 19.45 6.10
C SER A 194 13.32 18.38 6.12
N GLU A 195 12.80 18.09 4.92
CA GLU A 195 11.65 17.21 4.69
C GLU A 195 11.91 15.77 5.15
N PHE A 196 13.15 15.30 5.10
CA PHE A 196 13.53 13.98 5.59
C PHE A 196 14.46 14.08 6.80
N THR A 197 14.01 13.57 7.95
CA THR A 197 14.84 13.45 9.15
C THR A 197 14.67 12.05 9.74
N PHE A 198 15.64 11.18 9.51
CA PHE A 198 15.69 9.89 10.20
C PHE A 198 16.45 10.03 11.52
N SER A 199 15.86 9.55 12.61
CA SER A 199 16.55 9.36 13.89
C SER A 199 16.36 7.91 14.33
N ALA A 200 17.45 7.19 14.57
CA ALA A 200 17.40 5.79 15.02
C ALA A 200 16.75 5.66 16.42
N ALA A 201 16.73 6.74 17.20
CA ALA A 201 16.14 6.77 18.53
C ALA A 201 14.60 6.91 18.51
N THR A 202 14.06 7.52 17.46
CA THR A 202 12.61 7.82 17.34
C THR A 202 11.96 7.04 16.19
N GLY A 203 12.73 6.59 15.21
CA GLY A 203 12.27 5.87 14.03
C GLY A 203 11.31 6.70 13.16
N ASP A 204 11.60 8.00 12.99
CA ASP A 204 10.77 9.02 12.33
C ASP A 204 10.73 8.88 10.79
N TYR A 205 10.25 7.75 10.26
CA TYR A 205 9.89 7.64 8.84
C TYR A 205 8.55 6.92 8.69
N GLU A 206 7.75 7.34 7.73
CA GLU A 206 6.50 6.68 7.38
C GLU A 206 6.43 6.38 5.89
N ASP A 207 6.02 5.16 5.62
CA ASP A 207 5.76 4.60 4.32
C ASP A 207 4.57 5.25 3.61
N SER A 208 4.62 5.37 2.27
CA SER A 208 3.47 5.82 1.49
C SER A 208 2.24 4.94 1.73
N SER A 209 1.05 5.55 1.80
CA SER A 209 -0.20 4.79 1.91
C SER A 209 -0.59 4.11 0.61
N TYR A 210 -0.02 4.50 -0.53
CA TYR A 210 -0.25 3.79 -1.79
C TYR A 210 0.87 2.79 -2.06
N CYS A 211 0.51 1.60 -2.50
CA CYS A 211 1.46 0.55 -2.86
C CYS A 211 1.23 0.03 -4.28
N PHE A 212 2.32 -0.32 -4.94
CA PHE A 212 2.43 -0.93 -6.26
C PHE A 212 2.30 -2.45 -6.17
N SER A 213 1.72 -3.03 -7.22
CA SER A 213 1.66 -4.47 -7.38
C SER A 213 3.06 -5.02 -7.68
N PRO A 214 3.56 -6.03 -6.93
CA PRO A 214 4.78 -6.74 -7.27
C PRO A 214 4.73 -7.45 -8.63
N ALA A 215 3.52 -7.68 -9.14
CA ALA A 215 3.30 -8.50 -10.30
C ALA A 215 3.93 -7.97 -11.60
N ALA A 216 4.22 -6.68 -11.67
CA ALA A 216 4.91 -6.04 -12.79
C ALA A 216 6.39 -5.72 -12.48
N MET A 217 6.95 -6.27 -11.41
CA MET A 217 8.28 -5.91 -10.91
C MET A 217 9.31 -7.01 -11.13
N TRP A 218 8.83 -8.23 -11.36
CA TRP A 218 9.62 -9.42 -11.62
C TRP A 218 9.21 -10.02 -12.96
N ASP A 219 10.06 -10.90 -13.50
CA ASP A 219 9.66 -11.74 -14.63
C ASP A 219 8.35 -12.47 -14.28
N PRO A 220 7.36 -12.52 -15.18
CA PRO A 220 6.08 -13.19 -14.91
C PRO A 220 6.22 -14.65 -14.44
N LYS A 221 7.34 -15.31 -14.76
CA LYS A 221 7.67 -16.66 -14.26
C LYS A 221 7.85 -16.73 -12.74
N VAL A 222 8.21 -15.63 -12.08
CA VAL A 222 8.34 -15.55 -10.62
C VAL A 222 7.02 -15.85 -9.93
N LEU A 223 5.92 -15.25 -10.41
CA LEU A 223 4.56 -15.51 -9.90
C LEU A 223 3.77 -16.49 -10.77
N GLY A 224 4.42 -17.13 -11.74
CA GLY A 224 3.80 -18.07 -12.67
C GLY A 224 3.28 -19.32 -11.97
N ARG A 225 2.27 -19.96 -12.57
CA ARG A 225 1.79 -21.29 -12.14
C ARG A 225 2.85 -22.37 -12.33
N ASN A 226 3.84 -22.43 -11.46
CA ASN A 226 4.78 -23.54 -11.41
C ASN A 226 5.24 -23.76 -9.96
N THR A 227 5.06 -24.99 -9.48
CA THR A 227 5.24 -25.45 -8.10
C THR A 227 6.64 -26.00 -7.79
N ALA A 228 7.56 -26.00 -8.77
CA ALA A 228 8.76 -26.83 -8.70
C ALA A 228 10.01 -26.17 -8.08
N THR A 229 10.07 -24.84 -7.94
CA THR A 229 11.33 -24.13 -7.70
C THR A 229 11.55 -23.65 -6.27
N LEU A 230 10.56 -23.79 -5.38
CA LEU A 230 10.71 -23.61 -3.94
C LEU A 230 9.77 -24.55 -3.15
N ASN A 231 9.99 -25.86 -3.24
CA ASN A 231 9.34 -26.85 -2.36
C ASN A 231 7.79 -26.78 -2.32
N GLY A 232 7.11 -26.56 -3.45
CA GLY A 232 5.64 -26.47 -3.47
C GLY A 232 5.06 -25.13 -3.01
N SER A 233 5.89 -24.09 -2.90
CA SER A 233 5.46 -22.71 -2.66
C SER A 233 4.86 -22.12 -3.94
N GLY A 234 3.75 -21.39 -3.85
CA GLY A 234 3.03 -20.85 -5.01
C GLY A 234 3.76 -19.81 -5.89
N PHE A 235 5.06 -19.60 -5.72
CA PHE A 235 5.92 -18.72 -6.53
C PHE A 235 7.36 -19.26 -6.63
N THR A 236 8.11 -18.76 -7.60
CA THR A 236 9.51 -19.12 -7.89
C THR A 236 10.48 -18.09 -7.31
N ASP A 237 11.61 -18.53 -6.75
CA ASP A 237 12.69 -17.62 -6.34
C ASP A 237 13.25 -16.88 -7.56
N PRO A 238 13.22 -15.53 -7.61
CA PRO A 238 13.81 -14.78 -8.72
C PRO A 238 15.30 -15.07 -8.95
N ASN A 239 16.07 -15.48 -7.94
CA ASN A 239 17.49 -15.85 -8.10
C ASN A 239 17.71 -17.11 -8.94
N THR A 240 16.71 -17.98 -9.03
CA THR A 240 16.78 -19.20 -9.85
C THR A 240 16.53 -18.92 -11.33
N LEU A 241 16.16 -17.68 -11.68
CA LEU A 241 15.82 -17.25 -13.03
C LEU A 241 16.84 -16.20 -13.51
N PRO A 242 17.53 -16.40 -14.64
CA PRO A 242 18.44 -15.40 -15.20
C PRO A 242 17.79 -14.02 -15.45
N SER A 243 16.47 -13.99 -15.68
CA SER A 243 15.67 -12.78 -15.85
C SER A 243 14.76 -12.46 -14.66
N GLY A 244 14.86 -13.17 -13.53
CA GLY A 244 13.86 -13.09 -12.45
C GLY A 244 13.59 -11.68 -11.93
N TYR A 245 14.64 -10.85 -11.88
CA TYR A 245 14.60 -9.45 -11.43
C TYR A 245 14.19 -8.45 -12.51
N ARG A 246 14.03 -8.89 -13.76
CA ARG A 246 13.73 -8.00 -14.89
C ARG A 246 12.24 -7.69 -14.93
N SER A 247 11.89 -6.43 -14.69
CA SER A 247 10.51 -5.97 -14.79
C SER A 247 9.98 -6.11 -16.23
N PRO A 248 8.79 -6.71 -16.43
CA PRO A 248 8.15 -6.83 -17.73
C PRO A 248 7.59 -5.48 -18.21
N PRO A 249 7.47 -5.28 -19.53
CA PRO A 249 6.76 -4.13 -20.05
C PRO A 249 5.26 -4.20 -19.72
N VAL A 250 4.63 -3.04 -19.56
CA VAL A 250 3.22 -2.86 -19.19
C VAL A 250 2.30 -3.33 -20.31
N SER A 251 2.72 -3.19 -21.56
CA SER A 251 2.08 -3.82 -22.73
C SER A 251 1.93 -5.34 -22.65
N ARG A 252 2.67 -6.00 -21.75
CA ARG A 252 2.51 -7.45 -21.48
C ARG A 252 1.28 -7.76 -20.63
N CYS A 253 0.62 -6.77 -20.06
CA CYS A 253 -0.58 -6.96 -19.26
C CYS A 253 -1.74 -7.46 -20.14
N LYS A 254 -2.14 -8.72 -19.93
CA LYS A 254 -3.22 -9.36 -20.72
C LYS A 254 -4.61 -8.87 -20.33
N TYR A 255 -4.78 -8.42 -19.09
CA TYR A 255 -6.07 -8.04 -18.52
C TYR A 255 -5.98 -6.67 -17.83
N PRO A 256 -5.69 -5.59 -18.57
CA PRO A 256 -5.35 -4.30 -17.95
C PRO A 256 -6.49 -3.70 -17.11
N SER A 257 -7.75 -4.01 -17.45
CA SER A 257 -8.94 -3.61 -16.67
C SER A 257 -9.28 -4.52 -15.49
N LEU A 258 -8.57 -5.65 -15.33
CA LEU A 258 -8.79 -6.61 -14.23
C LEU A 258 -7.54 -6.81 -13.37
N LYS A 259 -6.46 -6.12 -13.71
CA LYS A 259 -5.16 -6.18 -13.05
C LYS A 259 -4.91 -4.87 -12.33
N THR A 260 -4.76 -4.95 -11.01
CA THR A 260 -4.43 -3.81 -10.18
C THR A 260 -2.95 -3.47 -10.33
N ARG A 261 -2.67 -2.18 -10.52
CA ARG A 261 -1.33 -1.60 -10.62
C ARG A 261 -0.89 -0.99 -9.30
N MET A 262 -1.77 -0.20 -8.68
CA MET A 262 -1.55 0.39 -7.36
C MET A 262 -2.82 0.36 -6.54
N ILE A 263 -2.70 0.30 -5.22
CA ILE A 263 -3.84 0.37 -4.33
C ILE A 263 -3.53 1.19 -3.08
N GLU A 264 -4.59 1.68 -2.44
CA GLU A 264 -4.56 2.23 -1.09
C GLU A 264 -4.36 1.12 -0.06
N HIS A 265 -3.30 1.24 0.74
CA HIS A 265 -2.88 0.29 1.78
C HIS A 265 -3.78 0.30 3.03
N ASN A 266 -4.63 1.32 3.16
CA ASN A 266 -5.36 1.55 4.41
C ASN A 266 -6.42 0.47 4.71
N TRP A 267 -6.30 -0.04 5.93
CA TRP A 267 -7.16 -0.98 6.64
C TRP A 267 -8.64 -0.55 6.76
N LEU A 268 -8.98 0.75 6.66
CA LEU A 268 -10.24 1.28 7.21
C LEU A 268 -11.11 2.05 6.23
N GLN A 269 -11.59 1.38 5.18
CA GLN A 269 -12.75 1.97 4.51
C GLN A 269 -14.05 1.81 5.30
N ASN A 270 -14.14 0.83 6.21
CA ASN A 270 -15.41 0.43 6.86
C ASN A 270 -15.31 -0.08 8.32
N ALA A 271 -14.22 0.12 9.08
CA ALA A 271 -14.20 -0.21 10.51
C ALA A 271 -14.32 1.07 11.36
N PRO A 272 -15.42 1.28 12.10
CA PRO A 272 -15.71 2.56 12.74
C PRO A 272 -14.92 2.84 14.04
N ASP A 273 -14.38 1.81 14.70
CA ASP A 273 -13.96 1.94 16.10
C ASP A 273 -12.45 1.80 16.37
N GLN A 274 -11.64 1.45 15.36
CA GLN A 274 -10.19 1.24 15.55
C GLN A 274 -9.37 1.80 14.38
N LEU A 275 -8.27 2.49 14.71
CA LEU A 275 -7.32 3.07 13.75
C LEU A 275 -6.26 2.07 13.27
N VAL A 276 -6.12 0.93 13.96
CA VAL A 276 -5.16 -0.12 13.69
C VAL A 276 -5.83 -1.49 13.81
N ASN A 277 -5.29 -2.49 13.13
CA ASN A 277 -5.72 -3.87 13.33
C ASN A 277 -5.27 -4.35 14.72
N PRO A 278 -6.19 -4.82 15.58
CA PRO A 278 -5.86 -5.26 16.95
C PRO A 278 -4.93 -6.47 17.01
N ASN A 279 -4.84 -7.28 15.96
CA ASN A 279 -3.94 -8.44 15.89
C ASN A 279 -2.47 -8.04 15.66
N PHE A 280 -2.19 -6.79 15.25
CA PHE A 280 -0.83 -6.28 15.11
C PHE A 280 -0.45 -5.43 16.33
N ILE A 281 0.46 -5.95 17.15
CA ILE A 281 1.00 -5.25 18.33
C ILE A 281 2.02 -4.20 17.86
N GLY A 282 2.00 -2.95 18.38
CA GLY A 282 3.19 -2.08 18.34
C GLY A 282 3.11 -0.68 17.72
N ASN A 283 1.95 0.01 17.69
CA ASN A 283 1.81 1.46 17.37
C ASN A 283 2.38 1.98 16.02
N LYS A 284 2.96 1.12 15.17
CA LYS A 284 3.40 1.51 13.82
C LYS A 284 2.43 0.93 12.81
N THR A 285 2.07 1.79 11.85
CA THR A 285 1.21 1.64 10.65
C THR A 285 0.31 0.41 10.57
N PRO A 286 -1.00 0.53 10.29
CA PRO A 286 -1.88 -0.64 10.12
C PRO A 286 -1.37 -1.53 8.97
N TRP A 287 -0.69 -2.62 9.29
CA TRP A 287 0.06 -3.41 8.33
C TRP A 287 -0.86 -4.32 7.49
N TYR A 288 -1.58 -3.72 6.54
CA TYR A 288 -2.11 -4.23 5.25
C TYR A 288 -3.61 -4.15 4.92
N PHE A 289 -3.90 -3.76 3.68
CA PHE A 289 -5.15 -4.03 2.96
C PHE A 289 -5.35 -5.55 2.83
N ASN A 290 -6.58 -6.03 2.64
CA ASN A 290 -6.94 -7.47 2.58
C ASN A 290 -7.14 -8.22 3.90
N HIS A 291 -7.12 -7.54 5.03
CA HIS A 291 -7.31 -8.20 6.32
C HIS A 291 -8.64 -7.83 7.00
N GLY A 292 -9.56 -7.23 6.24
CA GLY A 292 -10.96 -7.04 6.62
C GLY A 292 -11.91 -7.41 5.48
N PHE A 293 -12.95 -8.19 5.79
CA PHE A 293 -13.90 -8.71 4.80
C PHE A 293 -14.60 -7.57 4.04
N ASN A 294 -14.97 -6.52 4.77
CA ASN A 294 -15.61 -5.32 4.23
C ASN A 294 -14.61 -4.27 3.72
N SER A 295 -13.30 -4.56 3.69
CA SER A 295 -12.32 -3.61 3.18
C SER A 295 -12.39 -3.52 1.66
N ALA A 296 -12.35 -2.31 1.12
CA ALA A 296 -12.53 -2.02 -0.29
C ALA A 296 -11.55 -0.95 -0.84
N PRO A 297 -10.23 -1.17 -0.73
CA PRO A 297 -9.22 -0.16 -1.09
C PRO A 297 -9.43 0.46 -2.47
N ALA A 298 -9.18 1.76 -2.57
CA ALA A 298 -9.12 2.45 -3.86
C ALA A 298 -7.93 1.89 -4.65
N SER A 299 -8.21 1.42 -5.86
CA SER A 299 -7.29 0.63 -6.67
C SER A 299 -7.19 1.20 -8.07
N LEU A 300 -5.98 1.56 -8.48
CA LEU A 300 -5.61 1.92 -9.86
C LEU A 300 -5.31 0.64 -10.64
N PHE A 301 -5.84 0.54 -11.85
CA PHE A 301 -5.63 -0.57 -12.78
C PHE A 301 -4.63 -0.21 -13.88
N PHE A 302 -4.14 -1.22 -14.61
CA PHE A 302 -3.15 -1.01 -15.67
C PHE A 302 -3.70 -0.31 -16.92
N ASP A 303 -5.02 -0.27 -17.13
CA ASP A 303 -5.67 0.59 -18.14
C ASP A 303 -5.89 2.03 -17.65
N GLY A 304 -5.50 2.36 -16.43
CA GLY A 304 -5.59 3.69 -15.83
C GLY A 304 -6.91 4.02 -15.13
N HIS A 305 -7.91 3.13 -15.15
CA HIS A 305 -9.14 3.37 -14.37
C HIS A 305 -8.90 3.12 -12.87
N ILE A 306 -9.75 3.72 -12.04
CA ILE A 306 -9.70 3.57 -10.60
C ILE A 306 -11.05 3.06 -10.10
N GLU A 307 -11.02 2.03 -9.26
CA GLU A 307 -12.20 1.42 -8.64
C GLU A 307 -11.91 1.07 -7.18
N LEU A 308 -12.94 1.01 -6.34
CA LEU A 308 -12.86 0.39 -5.02
C LEU A 308 -12.94 -1.13 -5.16
N VAL A 309 -11.86 -1.85 -4.85
CA VAL A 309 -11.82 -3.31 -4.98
C VAL A 309 -12.04 -3.94 -3.62
N GLY A 310 -13.24 -4.46 -3.39
CA GLY A 310 -13.60 -5.19 -2.18
C GLY A 310 -12.84 -6.51 -2.02
N CYS A 311 -12.37 -6.82 -0.80
CA CYS A 311 -11.75 -8.12 -0.49
C CYS A 311 -12.70 -9.29 -0.81
N GLN A 312 -14.00 -9.10 -0.52
CA GLN A 312 -15.06 -10.03 -0.90
C GLN A 312 -15.10 -10.28 -2.41
N ARG A 313 -14.96 -9.25 -3.25
CA ARG A 313 -14.98 -9.39 -4.72
C ARG A 313 -13.82 -10.26 -5.20
N SER A 314 -12.62 -10.04 -4.66
CA SER A 314 -11.43 -10.84 -4.98
C SER A 314 -11.59 -12.29 -4.53
N MET A 315 -12.16 -12.53 -3.34
CA MET A 315 -12.45 -13.89 -2.86
C MET A 315 -13.48 -14.61 -3.72
N GLN A 316 -14.54 -13.93 -4.15
CA GLN A 316 -15.53 -14.49 -5.07
C GLN A 316 -14.93 -14.77 -6.45
N ALA A 317 -14.03 -13.92 -6.93
CA ALA A 317 -13.29 -14.15 -8.16
C ALA A 317 -12.47 -15.45 -8.10
N ASP A 318 -11.79 -15.70 -6.99
CA ASP A 318 -11.05 -16.94 -6.76
C ASP A 318 -11.94 -18.18 -6.68
N GLN A 319 -13.08 -18.08 -5.99
CA GLN A 319 -14.07 -19.15 -5.93
C GLN A 319 -14.59 -19.53 -7.33
N ARG A 320 -14.73 -18.56 -8.24
CA ARG A 320 -15.16 -18.81 -9.63
C ARG A 320 -14.09 -19.50 -10.48
N VAL A 321 -12.80 -19.31 -10.22
CA VAL A 321 -11.72 -20.00 -10.95
C VAL A 321 -11.31 -21.33 -10.31
N ALA A 322 -11.69 -21.57 -9.05
CA ALA A 322 -11.35 -22.81 -8.34
C ALA A 322 -11.76 -24.12 -9.07
N PRO A 323 -12.92 -24.21 -9.75
CA PRO A 323 -13.34 -25.44 -10.44
C PRO A 323 -12.39 -25.91 -11.56
N SER A 324 -11.59 -25.02 -12.15
CA SER A 324 -10.60 -25.36 -13.18
C SER A 324 -9.20 -25.60 -12.62
N ASN A 325 -9.09 -25.94 -11.32
CA ASN A 325 -7.83 -25.95 -10.56
C ASN A 325 -7.08 -24.60 -10.65
N GLY A 326 -7.83 -23.52 -10.88
CA GLY A 326 -7.31 -22.17 -11.02
C GLY A 326 -7.30 -21.44 -9.67
N SER A 327 -6.43 -20.43 -9.59
CA SER A 327 -6.48 -19.40 -8.58
C SER A 327 -6.02 -18.08 -9.22
N VAL A 328 -6.58 -16.97 -8.73
CA VAL A 328 -6.17 -15.63 -9.16
C VAL A 328 -4.95 -15.13 -8.38
N TRP A 329 -4.56 -15.80 -7.28
CA TRP A 329 -3.32 -15.54 -6.57
C TRP A 329 -2.64 -16.83 -6.11
N SER A 330 -1.34 -16.76 -5.85
CA SER A 330 -0.54 -17.89 -5.37
C SER A 330 -0.93 -18.31 -3.96
N LYS A 331 -1.18 -19.61 -3.78
CA LYS A 331 -1.53 -20.23 -2.49
C LYS A 331 -0.37 -21.09 -1.97
N ASN A 332 -0.47 -21.52 -0.71
CA ASN A 332 0.55 -22.32 -0.03
C ASN A 332 1.94 -21.69 -0.11
N THR A 333 2.03 -20.41 0.20
CA THR A 333 3.30 -19.67 0.18
C THR A 333 3.92 -19.65 1.58
N PRO A 334 5.20 -19.27 1.72
CA PRO A 334 5.80 -18.95 3.02
C PRO A 334 5.02 -17.92 3.85
N LEU A 335 4.15 -17.11 3.22
CA LEU A 335 3.29 -16.13 3.87
C LEU A 335 1.95 -16.71 4.37
N GLY A 336 1.67 -17.99 4.08
CA GLY A 336 0.52 -18.74 4.59
C GLY A 336 -0.22 -19.59 3.53
N THR A 337 -1.10 -20.46 4.00
CA THR A 337 -1.87 -21.41 3.16
C THR A 337 -2.73 -20.70 2.11
N SER A 338 -3.36 -19.58 2.47
CA SER A 338 -4.17 -18.78 1.54
C SER A 338 -3.36 -17.77 0.72
N GLY A 339 -2.02 -17.84 0.80
CA GLY A 339 -1.10 -16.95 0.10
C GLY A 339 -0.61 -15.78 0.97
N TYR A 340 -1.39 -15.31 1.94
CA TYR A 340 -1.02 -14.10 2.68
C TYR A 340 -1.78 -14.02 4.00
N PHE A 341 -1.08 -14.11 5.13
CA PHE A 341 -1.45 -13.73 6.51
C PHE A 341 -2.94 -13.73 6.93
N GLY A 342 -3.80 -14.59 6.36
CA GLY A 342 -5.24 -14.56 6.61
C GLY A 342 -5.62 -14.78 8.07
N ASN A 343 -4.78 -15.49 8.83
CA ASN A 343 -4.94 -15.67 10.28
C ASN A 343 -4.67 -14.38 11.09
N GLN A 344 -4.12 -13.33 10.48
CA GLN A 344 -3.92 -12.02 11.09
C GLN A 344 -5.04 -11.03 10.74
N SER A 345 -5.98 -11.41 9.85
CA SER A 345 -7.21 -10.63 9.65
C SER A 345 -7.97 -10.49 10.97
N TYR A 346 -8.48 -9.31 11.26
CA TYR A 346 -9.14 -9.06 12.56
C TYR A 346 -10.45 -9.81 12.71
N ASP A 347 -11.10 -10.11 11.58
CA ASP A 347 -12.35 -10.85 11.50
C ASP A 347 -12.15 -12.34 11.22
N PHE A 348 -10.91 -12.77 10.90
CA PHE A 348 -10.58 -14.15 10.51
C PHE A 348 -11.33 -14.66 9.27
N LEU A 349 -12.01 -13.78 8.53
CA LEU A 349 -12.84 -14.13 7.38
C LEU A 349 -12.07 -13.98 6.06
N VAL A 350 -11.04 -13.14 6.02
CA VAL A 350 -10.38 -12.83 4.76
C VAL A 350 -9.36 -13.89 4.36
N LYS A 351 -9.50 -14.35 3.12
CA LYS A 351 -8.63 -15.36 2.50
C LYS A 351 -8.27 -14.93 1.09
N THR A 352 -7.63 -13.77 0.94
CA THR A 352 -7.18 -13.29 -0.37
C THR A 352 -5.80 -12.64 -0.28
N SER A 353 -5.03 -12.80 -1.35
CA SER A 353 -3.72 -12.17 -1.55
C SER A 353 -3.69 -11.39 -2.87
N PHE A 354 -4.86 -10.94 -3.35
CA PHE A 354 -4.96 -10.15 -4.58
C PHE A 354 -4.03 -8.94 -4.49
N HIS A 355 -3.60 -8.42 -5.63
CA HIS A 355 -2.59 -7.37 -5.76
C HIS A 355 -1.15 -7.80 -5.43
N ILE A 356 -0.94 -8.61 -4.38
CA ILE A 356 0.40 -9.06 -3.90
C ILE A 356 0.90 -10.27 -4.69
N LEU A 357 0.10 -11.32 -4.69
CA LEU A 357 0.50 -12.65 -5.18
C LEU A 357 -0.24 -13.05 -6.43
N THR A 358 -0.63 -12.09 -7.27
CA THR A 358 -1.40 -12.41 -8.46
C THR A 358 -0.70 -13.47 -9.29
N THR A 359 -1.39 -14.56 -9.55
CA THR A 359 -0.84 -15.66 -10.32
C THR A 359 -0.55 -15.21 -11.75
N ASP A 360 0.60 -15.62 -12.29
CA ASP A 360 1.17 -15.18 -13.57
C ASP A 360 1.59 -13.71 -13.62
N GLY A 361 1.71 -13.06 -12.47
CA GLY A 361 2.22 -11.69 -12.37
C GLY A 361 1.37 -10.72 -13.20
N ILE A 362 2.03 -9.94 -14.06
CA ILE A 362 1.39 -8.93 -14.92
C ILE A 362 0.48 -9.56 -15.98
N GLU A 363 0.74 -10.81 -16.37
CA GLU A 363 -0.06 -11.55 -17.34
C GLU A 363 -1.36 -12.12 -16.73
N GLY A 364 -1.46 -12.10 -15.40
CA GLY A 364 -2.63 -12.52 -14.64
C GLY A 364 -3.69 -11.42 -14.46
N ARG A 365 -4.65 -11.71 -13.58
CA ARG A 365 -5.75 -10.80 -13.20
C ARG A 365 -6.05 -10.95 -11.71
N ASP A 366 -6.36 -9.84 -11.07
CA ASP A 366 -6.66 -9.77 -9.62
C ASP A 366 -8.15 -9.99 -9.32
N VAL A 367 -8.99 -9.55 -10.24
CA VAL A 367 -10.44 -9.70 -10.19
C VAL A 367 -10.94 -10.35 -11.47
N LEU A 368 -12.19 -10.80 -11.44
CA LEU A 368 -12.93 -11.13 -12.65
C LEU A 368 -13.86 -9.97 -12.99
N GLY A 369 -14.17 -9.82 -14.27
CA GLY A 369 -15.21 -8.89 -14.71
C GLY A 369 -16.54 -9.19 -14.00
N ALA A 370 -17.39 -8.16 -13.90
CA ALA A 370 -18.79 -8.40 -13.64
C ALA A 370 -19.35 -9.12 -14.87
N GLU A 371 -19.59 -10.42 -14.77
CA GLU A 371 -20.46 -11.06 -15.76
C GLU A 371 -21.90 -10.64 -15.42
N GLY A 372 -22.63 -10.22 -16.46
CA GLY A 372 -24.04 -9.86 -16.37
C GLY A 372 -24.98 -11.04 -16.19
#